data_AF-A0A9E2ZDQ7-F1
#
_entry.id   AF-A0A9E2ZDQ7-F1
#
_cell.length_a   1.000
_cell.length_b   1.000
_cell.length_c   1.000
_cell.angle_alpha   90.00
_cell.angle_beta   90.00
_cell.angle_gamma   90.00
#
_symmetry.space_group_name_H-M   'P 1'
#
loop_
_entity.id
_entity.type
_entity.pdbx_description
1 polymer ?
#
loop_
_entity_poly.entity_id
_entity_poly.type
_entity_poly.pdbx_seq_one_letter_code
_entity_poly.pdbx_strand_id
1 'polypeptide(L)'
;MALPPGVEIQEESSFWTVGISITGKQTRSDGKFDFFSGTATGFPYSSANNPIWGGTHWYKVILHCTSNRCHGTDAVGPPLDCARSAIDDRARRAEIAGARSADSSAEPVLAARDPGGRVGGNTIVIGGTGGTIYAVPDRANYILDLGSHQSVLADGAGNDQVGALGKDVTIRAGSGRDLIYGGAGGTLIGGSGHDTLADVKGDATVLVRGSDNEVVVSGHGDRVSCALGSRDDVIYDAVHDSVNRICHSDHARVRPDSRLHAPGLARLAAATTIEGNGSNEDPFVAPCTTVTKPHFCTVSVFPERPLSGLWANEYVPAYRCPDDHPYLLNQDYSPGFGTVIPHGVEIAEDWGAPWPIGISITATVKPPGSGFIGYTYGTATGFPRSSATNWTTGSHHYKVIFHCTDLTNFATIF
;
A
#
# COMPACT_ATOMS: atom_id res chain seq x y z
N MET A 1 4.74 -20.69 2.27
CA MET A 1 5.94 -21.08 3.04
C MET A 1 5.66 -20.74 4.50
N ALA A 2 5.86 -21.66 5.44
CA ALA A 2 5.70 -21.36 6.87
C ALA A 2 7.10 -21.35 7.48
N LEU A 3 7.59 -20.19 7.90
CA LEU A 3 8.89 -20.01 8.54
C LEU A 3 8.71 -19.29 9.88
N PRO A 4 9.53 -19.60 10.90
CA PRO A 4 9.59 -18.82 12.13
C PRO A 4 10.17 -17.42 11.84
N PRO A 5 9.80 -16.39 12.62
CA PRO A 5 10.49 -15.10 12.60
C PRO A 5 12.01 -15.26 12.75
N GLY A 6 12.78 -14.46 12.01
CA GLY A 6 14.25 -14.54 11.99
C GLY A 6 14.84 -15.69 11.17
N VAL A 7 14.01 -16.47 10.46
CA VAL A 7 14.46 -17.53 9.54
C VAL A 7 14.16 -17.13 8.11
N GLU A 8 15.20 -17.00 7.31
CA GLU A 8 15.12 -16.76 5.87
C GLU A 8 15.60 -18.00 5.11
N ILE A 9 14.97 -18.27 3.96
CA ILE A 9 15.42 -19.30 3.02
C ILE A 9 15.91 -18.60 1.76
N GLN A 10 17.17 -18.85 1.42
CA GLN A 10 17.78 -18.37 0.18
C GLN A 10 18.04 -19.57 -0.74
N GLU A 11 17.51 -19.52 -1.96
CA GLU A 11 17.79 -20.52 -3.01
C GLU A 11 18.90 -20.00 -3.93
N GLU A 12 19.78 -20.89 -4.39
CA GLU A 12 20.91 -20.50 -5.27
C GLU A 12 20.49 -20.24 -6.73
N SER A 13 19.24 -20.54 -7.12
CA SER A 13 18.69 -20.20 -8.44
C SER A 13 17.26 -19.64 -8.33
N SER A 14 16.95 -18.66 -9.17
CA SER A 14 15.75 -17.82 -9.13
C SER A 14 14.45 -18.47 -9.60
N PHE A 15 14.37 -19.80 -9.60
CA PHE A 15 13.17 -20.55 -9.98
C PHE A 15 12.89 -21.65 -8.95
N TRP A 16 11.78 -21.48 -8.23
CA TRP A 16 11.27 -22.34 -7.16
C TRP A 16 11.40 -23.85 -7.48
N THR A 17 12.40 -24.51 -6.89
CA THR A 17 12.62 -25.96 -7.09
C THR A 17 12.59 -26.78 -5.80
N VAL A 18 12.52 -26.16 -4.62
CA VAL A 18 12.42 -26.87 -3.33
C VAL A 18 11.34 -26.26 -2.43
N GLY A 19 10.27 -26.99 -2.12
CA GLY A 19 9.28 -26.55 -1.14
C GLY A 19 9.77 -26.81 0.28
N ILE A 20 10.09 -25.75 1.00
CA ILE A 20 10.62 -25.82 2.37
C ILE A 20 9.57 -25.31 3.36
N SER A 21 9.34 -26.10 4.41
CA SER A 21 8.50 -25.74 5.55
C SER A 21 9.30 -25.99 6.82
N ILE A 22 9.41 -24.97 7.67
CA ILE A 22 10.04 -25.08 8.99
C ILE A 22 9.07 -24.48 9.99
N THR A 23 8.43 -25.33 10.78
CA THR A 23 7.44 -24.92 11.77
C THR A 23 7.93 -25.16 13.19
N GLY A 24 8.87 -26.09 13.37
CA GLY A 24 9.47 -26.38 14.66
C GLY A 24 10.46 -25.32 15.10
N LYS A 25 10.29 -24.87 16.34
CA LYS A 25 11.13 -23.88 17.00
C LYS A 25 11.85 -24.53 18.16
N GLN A 26 13.15 -24.31 18.26
CA GLN A 26 13.88 -24.52 19.51
C GLN A 26 13.80 -23.23 20.32
N THR A 27 13.41 -23.38 21.58
CA THR A 27 13.38 -22.26 22.52
C THR A 27 14.51 -22.38 23.52
N ARG A 28 15.10 -21.23 23.87
CA ARG A 28 16.02 -21.10 24.98
C ARG A 28 15.34 -20.25 26.04
N SER A 29 15.25 -20.79 27.26
CA SER A 29 14.70 -20.07 28.40
C SER A 29 15.83 -19.43 29.21
N ASP A 30 15.58 -18.25 29.75
CA ASP A 30 16.45 -17.62 30.74
C ASP A 30 15.89 -17.72 32.17
N GLY A 31 14.79 -18.47 32.35
CA GLY A 31 14.08 -18.62 33.61
C GLY A 31 12.91 -17.64 33.81
N LYS A 32 12.72 -16.67 32.91
CA LYS A 32 11.53 -15.78 32.91
C LYS A 32 10.77 -15.78 31.59
N PHE A 33 11.45 -15.93 30.46
CA PHE A 33 10.83 -15.95 29.14
C PHE A 33 11.51 -16.97 28.23
N ASP A 34 10.76 -17.45 27.23
CA ASP A 34 11.26 -18.36 26.20
C ASP A 34 11.55 -17.59 24.92
N PHE A 35 12.79 -17.71 24.43
CA PHE A 35 13.28 -17.05 23.23
C PHE A 35 13.42 -18.04 22.09
N PHE A 36 13.13 -17.62 20.87
CA PHE A 36 13.50 -18.41 19.69
C PHE A 36 15.03 -18.50 19.60
N SER A 37 15.57 -19.71 19.65
CA SER A 37 17.02 -19.94 19.64
C SER A 37 17.50 -20.79 18.46
N GLY A 38 16.58 -21.26 17.62
CA GLY A 38 16.90 -22.05 16.44
C GLY A 38 15.69 -22.80 15.89
N THR A 39 15.89 -23.50 14.77
CA THR A 39 14.87 -24.33 14.12
C THR A 39 14.99 -25.79 14.58
N ALA A 40 13.88 -26.53 14.57
CA ALA A 40 13.88 -27.97 14.83
C ALA A 40 13.69 -28.76 13.53
N THR A 41 14.37 -29.90 13.40
CA THR A 41 14.28 -30.79 12.23
C THR A 41 13.53 -32.10 12.54
N GLY A 42 12.98 -32.75 11.51
CA GLY A 42 12.21 -33.99 11.60
C GLY A 42 10.69 -33.78 11.52
N PHE A 43 9.91 -34.85 11.31
CA PHE A 43 8.44 -34.76 11.31
C PHE A 43 7.92 -34.52 12.74
N PRO A 44 6.98 -33.58 12.99
CA PRO A 44 6.25 -32.74 12.03
C PRO A 44 6.85 -31.32 11.83
N TYR A 45 8.08 -31.09 12.29
CA TYR A 45 8.70 -29.78 12.50
C TYR A 45 9.38 -29.17 11.28
N SER A 46 9.82 -30.00 10.33
CA SER A 46 10.44 -29.53 9.10
C SER A 46 10.17 -30.49 7.95
N SER A 47 9.98 -29.95 6.74
CA SER A 47 9.98 -30.72 5.51
C SER A 47 10.69 -29.94 4.41
N ALA A 48 11.53 -30.63 3.63
CA ALA A 48 12.00 -30.15 2.34
C ALA A 48 11.49 -31.13 1.29
N ASN A 49 10.70 -30.65 0.35
CA ASN A 49 10.27 -31.43 -0.80
C ASN A 49 10.94 -30.90 -2.07
N ASN A 50 11.27 -31.78 -3.00
CA ASN A 50 11.69 -31.43 -4.36
C ASN A 50 10.54 -31.81 -5.30
N PRO A 51 9.58 -30.91 -5.55
CA PRO A 51 8.46 -31.23 -6.40
C PRO A 51 8.84 -30.99 -7.86
N ILE A 52 8.95 -32.10 -8.61
CA ILE A 52 8.66 -32.22 -10.06
C ILE A 52 9.85 -32.20 -11.04
N TRP A 53 11.10 -31.94 -10.66
CA TRP A 53 12.23 -32.03 -11.61
C TRP A 53 13.40 -32.85 -11.05
N GLY A 54 13.79 -33.91 -11.77
CA GLY A 54 14.94 -34.74 -11.38
C GLY A 54 16.24 -33.92 -11.41
N GLY A 55 16.97 -33.89 -10.29
CA GLY A 55 18.19 -33.10 -10.11
C GLY A 55 18.58 -32.94 -8.64
N THR A 56 19.81 -32.50 -8.37
CA THR A 56 20.25 -32.06 -7.04
C THR A 56 20.06 -30.56 -6.92
N HIS A 57 19.30 -30.11 -5.93
CA HIS A 57 19.03 -28.70 -5.65
C HIS A 57 19.54 -28.33 -4.26
N TRP A 58 20.00 -27.08 -4.12
CA TRP A 58 20.57 -26.56 -2.88
C TRP A 58 19.74 -25.39 -2.36
N TYR A 59 19.52 -25.38 -1.06
CA TYR A 59 18.91 -24.27 -0.34
C TYR A 59 19.79 -23.91 0.85
N LYS A 60 19.77 -22.63 1.21
CA LYS A 60 20.47 -22.10 2.37
C LYS A 60 19.45 -21.58 3.37
N VAL A 61 19.58 -22.04 4.61
CA VAL A 61 18.85 -21.47 5.75
C VAL A 61 19.72 -20.36 6.34
N ILE A 62 19.18 -19.15 6.39
CA ILE A 62 19.81 -18.00 7.02
C ILE A 62 19.08 -17.73 8.33
N LEU A 63 19.83 -17.69 9.42
CA LEU A 63 19.33 -17.31 10.74
C LEU A 63 19.76 -15.87 11.02
N HIS A 64 18.80 -14.99 11.17
CA HIS A 64 19.02 -13.62 11.61
C HIS A 64 19.07 -13.60 13.13
N CYS A 65 20.28 -13.63 13.67
CA CYS A 65 20.52 -13.71 15.11
C CYS A 65 20.83 -12.32 15.69
N THR A 66 20.30 -12.03 16.87
CA THR A 66 20.64 -10.83 17.64
C THR A 66 21.22 -11.21 19.00
N SER A 67 22.22 -10.45 19.47
CA SER A 67 22.70 -10.50 20.85
C SER A 67 21.82 -9.67 21.79
N ASN A 68 20.94 -8.83 21.23
CA ASN A 68 20.04 -7.97 21.98
C ASN A 68 18.72 -8.69 22.26
N ARG A 69 18.58 -9.12 23.52
CA ARG A 69 17.39 -9.78 24.06
C ARG A 69 16.08 -9.02 23.82
N CYS A 70 16.11 -7.69 23.67
CA CYS A 70 14.93 -6.85 23.51
C CYS A 70 14.46 -6.71 22.03
N HIS A 71 15.21 -7.26 21.07
CA HIS A 71 14.87 -7.24 19.63
C HIS A 71 14.57 -8.65 19.06
N GLY A 72 14.48 -9.67 19.91
CA GLY A 72 14.33 -11.08 19.48
C GLY A 72 12.96 -11.72 19.74
N THR A 73 11.93 -10.94 20.11
CA THR A 73 10.61 -11.49 20.49
C THR A 73 9.48 -10.83 19.70
N ASP A 74 9.24 -11.31 18.48
CA ASP A 74 8.19 -10.74 17.61
C ASP A 74 6.77 -11.27 17.92
N ALA A 75 6.62 -12.20 18.87
CA ALA A 75 5.32 -12.79 19.21
C ALA A 75 4.66 -12.18 20.46
N VAL A 76 5.43 -11.50 21.30
CA VAL A 76 4.95 -10.80 22.50
C VAL A 76 5.93 -9.65 22.68
N GLY A 77 5.46 -8.40 22.70
CA GLY A 77 6.31 -7.20 22.74
C GLY A 77 7.42 -7.25 23.80
N PRO A 78 8.41 -6.35 23.73
CA PRO A 78 9.66 -6.48 24.49
C PRO A 78 9.40 -6.70 25.99
N PRO A 79 10.20 -7.55 26.66
CA PRO A 79 10.07 -7.82 28.10
C PRO A 79 10.02 -6.54 28.95
N LEU A 80 9.19 -6.52 30.01
CA LEU A 80 8.99 -5.37 30.92
C LEU A 80 10.28 -4.89 31.62
N ASP A 81 11.32 -5.73 31.68
CA ASP A 81 12.64 -5.41 32.23
C ASP A 81 13.62 -4.85 31.19
N CYS A 82 13.23 -4.74 29.91
CA CYS A 82 13.87 -3.86 28.93
C CYS A 82 13.52 -2.38 29.23
N ALA A 83 13.87 -1.92 30.44
CA ALA A 83 13.71 -0.53 30.86
C ALA A 83 14.81 0.33 30.21
N ARG A 84 14.38 1.34 29.44
CA ARG A 84 15.18 2.40 28.81
C ARG A 84 16.17 3.02 29.82
N SER A 85 17.47 2.73 29.72
CA SER A 85 18.49 3.33 30.60
C SER A 85 19.14 4.56 29.94
N ALA A 86 19.25 5.65 30.70
CA ALA A 86 19.70 6.98 30.26
C ALA A 86 21.20 7.06 29.85
N ILE A 87 21.94 5.95 29.86
CA ILE A 87 23.37 5.91 29.49
C ILE A 87 23.53 5.65 27.98
N ASP A 88 22.63 4.87 27.35
CA ASP A 88 22.59 4.69 25.89
C ASP A 88 22.29 6.00 25.15
N ASP A 89 21.63 6.94 25.83
CA ASP A 89 21.28 8.24 25.25
C ASP A 89 22.52 9.12 24.99
N ARG A 90 23.68 8.86 25.63
CA ARG A 90 24.90 9.67 25.45
C ARG A 90 25.81 9.15 24.33
N ALA A 91 25.89 7.83 24.15
CA ALA A 91 26.58 7.21 23.02
C ALA A 91 25.78 7.34 21.72
N ARG A 92 24.45 7.16 21.79
CA ARG A 92 23.55 7.44 20.66
C ARG A 92 23.53 8.92 20.28
N ARG A 93 23.65 9.86 21.23
CA ARG A 93 23.83 11.29 20.91
C ARG A 93 25.17 11.60 20.25
N ALA A 94 26.24 10.84 20.51
CA ALA A 94 27.55 11.07 19.89
C ALA A 94 27.64 10.50 18.46
N GLU A 95 26.99 9.35 18.19
CA GLU A 95 26.89 8.76 16.85
C GLU A 95 25.84 9.47 15.97
N ILE A 96 24.72 9.93 16.57
CA ILE A 96 23.75 10.84 15.93
C ILE A 96 24.33 12.25 15.72
N ALA A 97 25.25 12.73 16.57
CA ALA A 97 25.88 14.05 16.38
C ALA A 97 26.85 14.10 15.19
N GLY A 98 27.39 12.95 14.76
CA GLY A 98 28.25 12.85 13.57
C GLY A 98 27.48 12.81 12.24
N ALA A 99 26.18 12.49 12.27
CA ALA A 99 25.31 12.36 11.10
C ALA A 99 24.22 13.45 11.00
N ARG A 100 24.37 14.56 11.74
CA ARG A 100 23.49 15.74 11.58
C ARG A 100 24.04 16.67 10.51
N SER A 101 23.79 16.35 9.24
CA SER A 101 23.62 17.40 8.25
C SER A 101 22.19 17.94 8.37
N ALA A 102 22.08 19.25 8.53
CA ALA A 102 20.88 20.06 8.74
C ALA A 102 19.58 19.59 8.03
N ASP A 103 18.57 19.16 8.81
CA ASP A 103 17.16 19.64 8.79
C ASP A 103 16.24 18.64 9.55
N SER A 104 16.18 18.73 10.88
CA SER A 104 15.40 17.78 11.73
C SER A 104 14.13 18.38 12.33
N SER A 105 13.54 19.38 11.64
CA SER A 105 12.31 20.05 12.12
C SER A 105 11.01 19.44 11.57
N ALA A 106 11.07 18.72 10.45
CA ALA A 106 9.89 18.23 9.74
C ALA A 106 9.40 16.83 10.17
N GLU A 107 10.30 15.90 10.51
CA GLU A 107 9.93 14.50 10.83
C GLU A 107 8.87 14.38 11.93
N PRO A 108 9.02 15.05 13.11
CA PRO A 108 8.02 14.91 14.18
C PRO A 108 6.67 15.55 13.81
N VAL A 109 6.70 16.62 13.00
CA VAL A 109 5.49 17.32 12.53
C VAL A 109 4.72 16.46 11.54
N LEU A 110 5.43 15.77 10.64
CA LEU A 110 4.84 14.86 9.65
C LEU A 110 4.34 13.58 10.32
N ALA A 111 5.10 13.00 11.24
CA ALA A 111 4.69 11.82 12.00
C ALA A 111 3.43 12.08 12.83
N ALA A 112 3.28 13.28 13.41
CA ALA A 112 2.09 13.68 14.16
C ALA A 112 0.82 13.79 13.30
N ARG A 113 0.93 13.79 11.96
CA ARG A 113 -0.25 13.74 11.07
C ARG A 113 -0.88 12.34 11.03
N ASP A 114 -0.12 11.29 11.33
CA ASP A 114 -0.59 9.92 11.58
C ASP A 114 -1.70 9.38 10.64
N PRO A 115 -1.49 9.39 9.30
CA PRO A 115 -2.46 8.81 8.37
C PRO A 115 -2.70 7.30 8.60
N GLY A 116 -1.68 6.56 9.04
CA GLY A 116 -1.79 5.13 9.35
C GLY A 116 -2.71 4.86 10.53
N GLY A 117 -2.63 5.71 11.57
CA GLY A 117 -3.54 5.68 12.70
C GLY A 117 -5.02 5.79 12.32
N ARG A 118 -5.38 6.35 11.15
CA ARG A 118 -6.78 6.42 10.69
C ARG A 118 -7.37 5.09 10.24
N VAL A 119 -6.53 4.16 9.78
CA VAL A 119 -6.95 2.85 9.26
C VAL A 119 -6.45 1.69 10.14
N GLY A 120 -5.97 1.98 11.35
CA GLY A 120 -5.39 0.96 12.23
C GLY A 120 -4.03 0.44 11.75
N GLY A 121 -3.41 1.17 10.83
CA GLY A 121 -2.07 0.93 10.30
C GLY A 121 -0.98 1.62 11.11
N ASN A 122 0.24 1.60 10.58
CA ASN A 122 1.40 2.27 11.18
C ASN A 122 1.76 3.53 10.40
N THR A 123 2.17 4.57 11.10
CA THR A 123 2.81 5.74 10.49
C THR A 123 4.29 5.76 10.82
N ILE A 124 5.11 5.87 9.77
CA ILE A 124 6.57 5.86 9.84
C ILE A 124 7.08 7.06 9.04
N VAL A 125 7.81 7.97 9.68
CA VAL A 125 8.50 9.08 9.00
C VAL A 125 9.96 9.03 9.40
N ILE A 126 10.83 9.00 8.41
CA ILE A 126 12.26 8.79 8.60
C ILE A 126 13.02 9.72 7.66
N GLY A 127 14.13 10.27 8.12
CA GLY A 127 15.11 10.95 7.28
C GLY A 127 16.52 10.42 7.51
N GLY A 128 17.51 11.23 7.13
CA GLY A 128 18.92 10.86 7.15
C GLY A 128 19.44 10.42 5.79
N THR A 129 20.54 9.66 5.76
CA THR A 129 21.12 9.13 4.52
C THR A 129 21.70 7.75 4.75
N GLY A 130 21.36 6.80 3.88
CA GLY A 130 21.76 5.40 4.04
C GLY A 130 21.05 4.69 5.20
N GLY A 131 20.65 3.44 5.00
CA GLY A 131 20.02 2.61 6.02
C GLY A 131 18.80 1.85 5.50
N THR A 132 18.30 0.93 6.32
CA THR A 132 17.14 0.10 5.99
C THR A 132 16.01 0.32 6.98
N ILE A 133 14.81 0.48 6.45
CA ILE A 133 13.55 0.74 7.14
C ILE A 133 12.70 -0.51 6.96
N TYR A 134 12.20 -1.06 8.06
CA TYR A 134 11.32 -2.21 8.04
C TYR A 134 9.92 -1.76 8.44
N ALA A 135 8.96 -1.99 7.54
CA ALA A 135 7.55 -1.83 7.85
C ALA A 135 7.08 -2.92 8.81
N VAL A 136 5.88 -2.77 9.37
CA VAL A 136 5.34 -3.85 10.21
C VAL A 136 4.54 -4.82 9.33
N PRO A 137 4.84 -6.13 9.40
CA PRO A 137 4.11 -7.13 8.63
C PRO A 137 2.60 -7.14 8.91
N ASP A 138 1.84 -7.59 7.90
CA ASP A 138 0.39 -7.86 7.97
C ASP A 138 -0.48 -6.69 8.44
N ARG A 139 0.02 -5.45 8.29
CA ARG A 139 -0.70 -4.21 8.60
C ARG A 139 -0.43 -3.21 7.50
N ALA A 140 -1.40 -2.33 7.24
CA ALA A 140 -1.16 -1.19 6.36
C ALA A 140 -0.10 -0.27 6.98
N ASN A 141 0.91 0.09 6.22
CA ASN A 141 1.99 0.98 6.62
C ASN A 141 1.96 2.25 5.76
N TYR A 142 2.00 3.40 6.42
CA TYR A 142 2.12 4.70 5.79
C TYR A 142 3.52 5.22 6.09
N ILE A 143 4.37 5.23 5.07
CA ILE A 143 5.81 5.50 5.22
C ILE A 143 6.20 6.71 4.37
N LEU A 144 6.84 7.70 5.01
CA LEU A 144 7.48 8.82 4.31
C LEU A 144 8.98 8.81 4.59
N ASP A 145 9.74 8.55 3.55
CA ASP A 145 11.19 8.67 3.55
C ASP A 145 11.61 10.06 3.06
N LEU A 146 12.26 10.82 3.93
CA LEU A 146 12.81 12.15 3.65
C LEU A 146 14.29 12.09 3.26
N GLY A 147 14.94 10.95 3.44
CA GLY A 147 16.38 10.77 3.27
C GLY A 147 16.76 10.08 1.97
N SER A 148 18.04 10.16 1.63
CA SER A 148 18.58 9.64 0.35
C SER A 148 19.37 8.35 0.56
N HIS A 149 19.42 7.51 -0.47
CA HIS A 149 20.14 6.21 -0.50
C HIS A 149 19.65 5.22 0.57
N GLN A 150 18.39 5.30 0.95
CA GLN A 150 17.78 4.41 1.94
C GLN A 150 17.10 3.22 1.26
N SER A 151 16.76 2.20 2.05
CA SER A 151 15.95 1.07 1.62
C SER A 151 14.72 0.94 2.52
N VAL A 152 13.53 1.02 1.96
CA VAL A 152 12.26 0.76 2.64
C VAL A 152 11.76 -0.63 2.26
N LEU A 153 11.67 -1.51 3.25
CA LEU A 153 11.17 -2.87 3.13
C LEU A 153 9.80 -2.96 3.79
N ALA A 154 8.76 -2.94 2.97
CA ALA A 154 7.37 -3.12 3.33
C ALA A 154 6.85 -4.47 2.79
N ASP A 155 7.59 -5.54 3.07
CA ASP A 155 7.44 -6.85 2.42
C ASP A 155 6.37 -7.77 3.05
N GLY A 156 5.45 -7.20 3.84
CA GLY A 156 4.34 -7.91 4.49
C GLY A 156 3.09 -8.05 3.63
N ALA A 157 2.01 -8.61 4.18
CA ALA A 157 0.71 -8.73 3.48
C ALA A 157 -0.22 -7.50 3.59
N GLY A 158 0.33 -6.36 4.04
CA GLY A 158 -0.42 -5.12 4.22
C GLY A 158 -0.68 -4.41 2.90
N ASN A 159 -1.72 -3.57 2.85
CA ASN A 159 -1.86 -2.60 1.77
C ASN A 159 -1.12 -1.33 2.19
N ASP A 160 0.11 -1.20 1.73
CA ASP A 160 1.05 -0.18 2.18
C ASP A 160 1.01 1.07 1.29
N GLN A 161 1.24 2.23 1.88
CA GLN A 161 1.45 3.48 1.16
C GLN A 161 2.83 4.04 1.53
N VAL A 162 3.75 4.04 0.57
CA VAL A 162 5.15 4.36 0.81
C VAL A 162 5.58 5.45 -0.17
N GLY A 163 6.20 6.51 0.33
CA GLY A 163 6.74 7.58 -0.48
C GLY A 163 8.16 7.94 -0.10
N ALA A 164 8.99 8.23 -1.09
CA ALA A 164 10.34 8.76 -0.91
C ALA A 164 10.47 10.16 -1.53
N LEU A 165 10.97 11.11 -0.75
CA LEU A 165 11.34 12.45 -1.21
C LEU A 165 12.84 12.58 -1.48
N GLY A 166 13.67 11.75 -0.83
CA GLY A 166 15.10 11.70 -1.08
C GLY A 166 15.45 10.92 -2.34
N LYS A 167 16.72 11.02 -2.76
CA LYS A 167 17.22 10.42 -3.99
C LYS A 167 17.66 8.98 -3.77
N ASP A 168 17.62 8.19 -4.84
CA ASP A 168 18.15 6.82 -4.91
C ASP A 168 17.65 5.91 -3.77
N VAL A 169 16.38 6.10 -3.37
CA VAL A 169 15.73 5.25 -2.36
C VAL A 169 15.22 3.98 -3.02
N THR A 170 15.49 2.83 -2.40
CA THR A 170 14.93 1.55 -2.80
C THR A 170 13.69 1.26 -1.98
N ILE A 171 12.51 1.18 -2.60
CA ILE A 171 11.27 0.78 -1.95
C ILE A 171 10.90 -0.60 -2.46
N ARG A 172 10.67 -1.53 -1.53
CA ARG A 172 10.17 -2.86 -1.82
C ARG A 172 8.94 -3.13 -0.97
N ALA A 173 7.79 -3.20 -1.62
CA ALA A 173 6.56 -3.66 -1.00
C ALA A 173 6.38 -5.18 -1.18
N GLY A 174 5.35 -5.68 -0.50
CA GLY A 174 5.15 -7.08 -0.17
C GLY A 174 4.05 -7.70 -1.00
N SER A 175 3.01 -8.18 -0.34
CA SER A 175 1.79 -8.58 -1.03
C SER A 175 0.65 -7.69 -0.57
N GLY A 176 -0.26 -7.35 -1.46
CA GLY A 176 -1.36 -6.46 -1.11
C GLY A 176 -1.73 -5.56 -2.27
N ARG A 177 -2.38 -4.45 -1.97
CA ARG A 177 -2.53 -3.33 -2.90
C ARG A 177 -1.67 -2.19 -2.40
N ASP A 178 -0.47 -2.09 -2.95
CA ASP A 178 0.52 -1.13 -2.47
C ASP A 178 0.52 0.15 -3.33
N LEU A 179 0.73 1.30 -2.69
CA LEU A 179 0.91 2.60 -3.33
C LEU A 179 2.32 3.11 -3.05
N ILE A 180 3.13 3.24 -4.09
CA ILE A 180 4.54 3.59 -3.99
C ILE A 180 4.84 4.85 -4.79
N TYR A 181 5.35 5.89 -4.12
CA TYR A 181 5.91 7.09 -4.75
C TYR A 181 7.44 7.09 -4.64
N GLY A 182 8.12 7.04 -5.78
CA GLY A 182 9.56 7.15 -5.89
C GLY A 182 10.08 8.58 -5.77
N GLY A 183 11.30 8.67 -5.27
CA GLY A 183 12.15 9.86 -5.41
C GLY A 183 13.14 9.65 -6.56
N ALA A 184 13.78 10.74 -7.00
CA ALA A 184 14.70 10.73 -8.15
C ALA A 184 15.74 9.61 -8.07
N GLY A 185 15.91 8.84 -9.16
CA GLY A 185 16.83 7.69 -9.20
C GLY A 185 16.40 6.49 -8.36
N GLY A 186 15.17 6.48 -7.85
CA GLY A 186 14.66 5.46 -6.95
C GLY A 186 14.51 4.09 -7.60
N THR A 187 14.51 3.05 -6.78
CA THR A 187 14.18 1.68 -7.20
C THR A 187 12.87 1.26 -6.55
N LEU A 188 11.83 1.00 -7.34
CA LEU A 188 10.49 0.68 -6.85
C LEU A 188 10.14 -0.78 -7.20
N ILE A 189 9.75 -1.56 -6.20
CA ILE A 189 9.36 -2.95 -6.35
C ILE A 189 8.00 -3.14 -5.67
N GLY A 190 6.96 -3.37 -6.46
CA GLY A 190 5.57 -3.50 -5.95
C GLY A 190 5.38 -4.78 -5.14
N GLY A 191 5.91 -5.89 -5.65
CA GLY A 191 5.73 -7.18 -4.98
C GLY A 191 4.60 -7.96 -5.63
N SER A 192 3.72 -8.62 -4.87
CA SER A 192 2.63 -9.41 -5.46
C SER A 192 1.29 -8.82 -5.12
N GLY A 193 0.53 -8.44 -6.13
CA GLY A 193 -0.82 -7.95 -5.93
C GLY A 193 -1.15 -6.94 -7.01
N HIS A 194 -1.98 -5.97 -6.66
CA HIS A 194 -2.43 -4.90 -7.55
C HIS A 194 -1.81 -3.61 -7.05
N ASP A 195 -0.58 -3.35 -7.50
CA ASP A 195 0.27 -2.31 -6.98
C ASP A 195 0.27 -1.07 -7.87
N THR A 196 0.66 0.06 -7.30
CA THR A 196 0.82 1.30 -8.03
C THR A 196 2.15 1.93 -7.74
N LEU A 197 2.90 2.17 -8.81
CA LEU A 197 4.27 2.63 -8.75
C LEU A 197 4.38 3.91 -9.54
N ALA A 198 4.70 4.99 -8.86
CA ALA A 198 4.80 6.31 -9.46
C ALA A 198 6.19 6.92 -9.25
N ASP A 199 6.85 7.31 -10.33
CA ASP A 199 8.00 8.21 -10.29
C ASP A 199 7.83 9.32 -11.32
N VAL A 200 8.09 10.56 -10.89
CA VAL A 200 7.99 11.77 -11.73
C VAL A 200 9.27 12.57 -11.81
N LYS A 201 10.32 12.08 -11.15
CA LYS A 201 11.60 12.76 -11.04
C LYS A 201 12.58 12.24 -12.06
N GLY A 202 12.44 10.99 -12.49
CA GLY A 202 13.26 10.36 -13.51
C GLY A 202 14.37 9.49 -12.94
N ASP A 203 15.05 8.80 -13.87
CA ASP A 203 16.10 7.81 -13.62
C ASP A 203 15.69 6.62 -12.74
N ALA A 204 14.39 6.41 -12.54
CA ALA A 204 13.85 5.37 -11.70
C ALA A 204 14.04 3.96 -12.30
N THR A 205 14.13 2.97 -11.43
CA THR A 205 14.06 1.55 -11.79
C THR A 205 12.82 0.93 -11.18
N VAL A 206 11.84 0.59 -12.01
CA VAL A 206 10.58 0.00 -11.57
C VAL A 206 10.55 -1.47 -11.93
N LEU A 207 10.39 -2.33 -10.93
CA LEU A 207 10.19 -3.77 -11.09
C LEU A 207 8.73 -4.12 -10.83
N VAL A 208 7.99 -4.37 -11.90
CA VAL A 208 6.58 -4.76 -11.87
C VAL A 208 6.49 -6.26 -11.66
N ARG A 209 5.69 -6.65 -10.69
CA ARG A 209 5.44 -8.02 -10.27
C ARG A 209 3.95 -8.09 -9.88
N GLY A 210 3.34 -9.27 -9.87
CA GLY A 210 1.89 -9.36 -9.63
C GLY A 210 1.09 -9.20 -10.92
N SER A 211 -0.14 -8.72 -10.88
CA SER A 211 -0.98 -8.53 -12.06
C SER A 211 -1.93 -7.37 -11.83
N ASP A 212 -2.42 -6.77 -12.90
CA ASP A 212 -3.30 -5.60 -12.84
C ASP A 212 -2.63 -4.46 -12.04
N ASN A 213 -1.32 -4.27 -12.24
CA ASN A 213 -0.59 -3.16 -11.65
C ASN A 213 -0.60 -1.96 -12.56
N GLU A 214 -0.36 -0.80 -11.97
CA GLU A 214 -0.21 0.41 -12.73
C GLU A 214 1.06 1.16 -12.40
N VAL A 215 1.75 1.56 -13.47
CA VAL A 215 3.05 2.19 -13.41
C VAL A 215 2.97 3.52 -14.11
N VAL A 216 3.38 4.56 -13.41
CA VAL A 216 3.51 5.90 -13.96
C VAL A 216 4.96 6.32 -13.80
N VAL A 217 5.69 6.32 -14.89
CA VAL A 217 7.03 6.91 -14.98
C VAL A 217 6.94 8.06 -15.96
N SER A 218 6.84 9.28 -15.44
CA SER A 218 6.72 10.49 -16.26
C SER A 218 7.99 11.33 -16.21
N GLY A 219 9.06 10.79 -15.60
CA GLY A 219 10.38 11.37 -15.63
C GLY A 219 11.07 11.10 -16.96
N HIS A 220 12.39 11.17 -16.97
CA HIS A 220 13.18 10.75 -18.11
C HIS A 220 14.20 9.73 -17.64
N GLY A 221 14.54 8.78 -18.52
CA GLY A 221 15.58 7.78 -18.23
C GLY A 221 15.10 6.66 -17.32
N ASP A 222 13.77 6.52 -17.17
CA ASP A 222 13.17 5.50 -16.33
C ASP A 222 13.30 4.12 -16.99
N ARG A 223 13.38 3.10 -16.14
CA ARG A 223 13.52 1.69 -16.56
C ARG A 223 12.42 0.88 -15.91
N VAL A 224 11.46 0.41 -16.71
CA VAL A 224 10.35 -0.44 -16.26
C VAL A 224 10.58 -1.87 -16.72
N SER A 225 10.60 -2.79 -15.77
CA SER A 225 10.79 -4.22 -16.02
C SER A 225 9.66 -5.02 -15.41
N CYS A 226 8.89 -5.74 -16.22
CA CYS A 226 7.88 -6.67 -15.74
C CYS A 226 8.49 -8.06 -15.54
N ALA A 227 8.10 -8.73 -14.46
CA ALA A 227 8.44 -10.11 -14.18
C ALA A 227 7.60 -11.08 -15.04
N LEU A 228 8.14 -12.28 -15.28
CA LEU A 228 7.41 -13.32 -16.00
C LEU A 228 6.10 -13.68 -15.26
N GLY A 229 4.99 -13.67 -15.99
CA GLY A 229 3.67 -13.93 -15.44
C GLY A 229 2.96 -12.69 -14.90
N SER A 230 3.60 -11.51 -14.94
CA SER A 230 2.90 -10.23 -14.81
C SER A 230 1.92 -10.07 -15.96
N ARG A 231 0.69 -9.64 -15.69
CA ARG A 231 -0.34 -9.50 -16.72
C ARG A 231 -1.28 -8.34 -16.45
N ASP A 232 -1.88 -7.85 -17.53
CA ASP A 232 -2.94 -6.84 -17.53
C ASP A 232 -2.52 -5.47 -16.94
N ASP A 233 -1.22 -5.25 -16.79
CA ASP A 233 -0.65 -4.01 -16.25
C ASP A 233 -0.91 -2.80 -17.16
N VAL A 234 -0.98 -1.59 -16.60
CA VAL A 234 -1.02 -0.34 -17.38
C VAL A 234 0.22 0.47 -17.07
N ILE A 235 1.01 0.76 -18.11
CA ILE A 235 2.27 1.48 -17.97
C ILE A 235 2.17 2.78 -18.75
N TYR A 236 2.43 3.89 -18.07
CA TYR A 236 2.59 5.20 -18.67
C TYR A 236 4.06 5.58 -18.64
N ASP A 237 4.63 5.80 -19.82
CA ASP A 237 6.05 6.07 -20.02
C ASP A 237 6.30 7.33 -20.86
N ALA A 238 7.41 8.03 -20.57
CA ALA A 238 7.89 9.15 -21.37
C ALA A 238 8.79 8.68 -22.53
N VAL A 239 9.01 9.55 -23.52
CA VAL A 239 9.72 9.26 -24.80
C VAL A 239 11.19 8.79 -24.62
N HIS A 240 11.75 8.85 -23.41
CA HIS A 240 13.13 8.44 -23.10
C HIS A 240 13.23 7.30 -22.11
N ASP A 241 12.11 6.67 -21.80
CA ASP A 241 12.08 5.55 -20.87
C ASP A 241 12.29 4.24 -21.61
N SER A 242 12.68 3.24 -20.85
CA SER A 242 12.86 1.89 -21.37
C SER A 242 11.92 0.94 -20.65
N VAL A 243 11.00 0.37 -21.41
CA VAL A 243 10.10 -0.68 -20.95
C VAL A 243 10.57 -2.00 -21.52
N ASN A 244 10.76 -3.01 -20.67
CA ASN A 244 11.29 -4.30 -21.11
C ASN A 244 10.30 -5.06 -22.02
N ARG A 245 10.80 -6.05 -22.77
CA ARG A 245 9.96 -6.85 -23.69
C ARG A 245 8.85 -7.60 -22.97
N ILE A 246 9.06 -8.03 -21.73
CA ILE A 246 8.08 -8.81 -20.96
C ILE A 246 6.81 -8.00 -20.73
N CYS A 247 6.95 -6.72 -20.37
CA CYS A 247 5.80 -5.83 -20.24
C CYS A 247 5.00 -5.76 -21.56
N HIS A 248 5.68 -5.66 -22.71
CA HIS A 248 5.00 -5.62 -24.00
C HIS A 248 4.37 -6.95 -24.44
N SER A 249 4.89 -8.10 -23.97
CA SER A 249 4.41 -9.42 -24.38
C SER A 249 3.22 -9.91 -23.55
N ASP A 250 3.15 -9.52 -22.28
CA ASP A 250 2.25 -10.15 -21.31
C ASP A 250 1.03 -9.26 -21.00
N HIS A 251 0.37 -8.73 -22.03
CA HIS A 251 -0.88 -7.97 -21.93
C HIS A 251 -0.78 -6.60 -21.23
N ALA A 252 0.40 -6.09 -20.92
CA ALA A 252 0.50 -4.72 -20.42
C ALA A 252 0.13 -3.71 -21.52
N ARG A 253 -0.67 -2.71 -21.16
CA ARG A 253 -1.02 -1.58 -22.01
C ARG A 253 -0.03 -0.45 -21.77
N VAL A 254 1.04 -0.42 -22.56
CA VAL A 254 2.01 0.69 -22.56
C VAL A 254 1.43 1.88 -23.33
N ARG A 255 1.40 3.05 -22.69
CA ARG A 255 0.78 4.28 -23.19
C ARG A 255 1.75 5.43 -22.95
N PRO A 256 1.86 6.39 -23.87
CA PRO A 256 2.67 7.56 -23.60
C PRO A 256 2.10 8.34 -22.42
N ASP A 257 2.97 8.90 -21.60
CA ASP A 257 2.66 9.80 -20.47
C ASP A 257 1.77 10.99 -20.88
N SER A 258 1.82 11.43 -22.13
CA SER A 258 0.87 12.41 -22.69
C SER A 258 -0.60 11.98 -22.64
N ARG A 259 -0.89 10.69 -22.42
CA ARG A 259 -2.24 10.18 -22.14
C ARG A 259 -2.58 10.13 -20.65
N LEU A 260 -1.68 10.56 -19.77
CA LEU A 260 -1.95 10.95 -18.39
C LEU A 260 -2.76 12.26 -18.35
N HIS A 261 -3.83 12.32 -19.13
CA HIS A 261 -4.82 13.37 -19.01
C HIS A 261 -6.03 12.71 -18.37
N ALA A 262 -6.31 13.11 -17.12
CA ALA A 262 -7.61 12.87 -16.55
C ALA A 262 -8.66 13.53 -17.47
N PRO A 263 -9.87 12.95 -17.61
CA PRO A 263 -11.00 13.80 -17.97
C PRO A 263 -11.01 14.94 -16.95
N GLY A 264 -10.78 16.18 -17.40
CA GLY A 264 -10.87 17.33 -16.51
C GLY A 264 -12.20 17.25 -15.78
N LEU A 265 -12.19 17.40 -14.46
CA LEU A 265 -13.41 17.48 -13.66
C LEU A 265 -14.28 18.54 -14.33
N ALA A 266 -15.30 18.09 -15.07
CA ALA A 266 -16.29 18.99 -15.59
C ALA A 266 -16.90 19.62 -14.34
N ARG A 267 -16.67 20.92 -14.17
CA ARG A 267 -17.16 21.72 -13.06
C ARG A 267 -18.68 21.74 -13.15
N LEU A 268 -19.31 20.66 -12.73
CA LEU A 268 -20.74 20.49 -12.67
C LEU A 268 -21.23 21.44 -11.59
N ALA A 269 -22.12 22.32 -11.99
CA ALA A 269 -22.69 23.37 -11.17
C ALA A 269 -23.29 22.80 -9.87
N ALA A 270 -23.31 23.66 -8.85
CA ALA A 270 -23.79 23.41 -7.51
C ALA A 270 -25.03 22.49 -7.45
N ALA A 271 -24.93 21.51 -6.55
CA ALA A 271 -25.94 20.55 -6.20
C ALA A 271 -27.32 21.19 -6.01
N THR A 272 -28.31 20.70 -6.74
CA THR A 272 -29.64 20.55 -6.17
C THR A 272 -29.76 19.13 -5.67
N THR A 273 -29.82 18.98 -4.34
CA THR A 273 -30.07 17.75 -3.55
C THR A 273 -28.89 16.79 -3.31
N ILE A 274 -27.82 17.27 -2.67
CA ILE A 274 -27.00 16.36 -1.83
C ILE A 274 -27.61 16.38 -0.44
N GLU A 275 -27.95 15.21 0.06
CA GLU A 275 -28.49 15.02 1.40
C GLU A 275 -27.42 14.40 2.31
N GLY A 276 -27.64 14.54 3.61
CA GLY A 276 -26.75 14.06 4.65
C GLY A 276 -25.58 14.98 4.97
N ASN A 277 -24.86 14.63 6.02
CA ASN A 277 -23.71 15.39 6.54
C ASN A 277 -22.37 14.64 6.42
N GLY A 278 -22.39 13.40 5.90
CA GLY A 278 -21.20 12.58 5.68
C GLY A 278 -20.73 11.81 6.92
N SER A 279 -21.51 11.79 8.01
CA SER A 279 -21.31 10.90 9.15
C SER A 279 -21.81 9.48 8.86
N ASN A 280 -21.50 8.52 9.72
CA ASN A 280 -22.00 7.15 9.55
C ASN A 280 -23.51 7.05 9.79
N GLU A 281 -24.08 7.95 10.59
CA GLU A 281 -25.50 8.03 10.90
C GLU A 281 -26.29 8.76 9.81
N ASP A 282 -25.64 9.67 9.10
CA ASP A 282 -26.24 10.50 8.04
C ASP A 282 -25.25 10.65 6.85
N PRO A 283 -25.00 9.56 6.08
CA PRO A 283 -24.04 9.56 4.98
C PRO A 283 -24.47 10.49 3.85
N PHE A 284 -23.52 10.98 3.06
CA PHE A 284 -23.86 11.74 1.86
C PHE A 284 -24.57 10.87 0.83
N VAL A 285 -25.71 11.34 0.35
CA VAL A 285 -26.50 10.72 -0.73
C VAL A 285 -26.79 11.77 -1.79
N ALA A 286 -26.74 11.36 -3.05
CA ALA A 286 -27.04 12.23 -4.17
C ALA A 286 -27.72 11.43 -5.29
N PRO A 287 -28.54 12.09 -6.14
CA PRO A 287 -29.22 11.42 -7.24
C PRO A 287 -28.24 10.94 -8.31
N CYS A 288 -28.69 9.97 -9.11
CA CYS A 288 -27.98 9.48 -10.27
C CYS A 288 -27.65 10.61 -11.26
N THR A 289 -26.40 10.68 -11.69
CA THR A 289 -25.91 11.66 -12.67
C THR A 289 -25.91 11.08 -14.08
N THR A 290 -25.58 9.80 -14.19
CA THR A 290 -25.60 9.06 -15.45
C THR A 290 -26.31 7.73 -15.23
N VAL A 291 -27.32 7.44 -16.06
CA VAL A 291 -27.99 6.15 -16.09
C VAL A 291 -27.52 5.40 -17.34
N THR A 292 -26.56 4.50 -17.16
CA THR A 292 -25.89 3.79 -18.26
C THR A 292 -26.76 2.66 -18.80
N LYS A 293 -27.58 2.06 -17.93
CA LYS A 293 -28.63 1.05 -18.20
C LYS A 293 -29.74 1.21 -17.15
N PRO A 294 -30.96 0.67 -17.35
CA PRO A 294 -32.06 0.82 -16.37
C PRO A 294 -31.77 0.33 -14.95
N HIS A 295 -30.67 -0.42 -14.75
CA HIS A 295 -30.27 -1.05 -13.49
C HIS A 295 -28.90 -0.57 -12.96
N PHE A 296 -28.23 0.33 -13.70
CA PHE A 296 -26.89 0.81 -13.36
C PHE A 296 -26.86 2.33 -13.38
N CYS A 297 -26.42 2.89 -12.27
CA CYS A 297 -26.39 4.32 -12.01
C CYS A 297 -24.98 4.73 -11.57
N THR A 298 -24.49 5.84 -12.10
CA THR A 298 -23.30 6.52 -11.58
C THR A 298 -23.74 7.78 -10.85
N VAL A 299 -23.17 8.02 -9.67
CA VAL A 299 -23.35 9.22 -8.85
C VAL A 299 -22.03 9.97 -8.81
N SER A 300 -21.94 11.04 -9.59
CA SER A 300 -20.72 11.86 -9.74
C SER A 300 -20.90 13.32 -9.34
N VAL A 301 -21.94 13.65 -8.57
CA VAL A 301 -22.23 15.04 -8.12
C VAL A 301 -21.70 15.36 -6.73
N PHE A 302 -21.11 14.39 -6.01
CA PHE A 302 -20.50 14.67 -4.71
C PHE A 302 -19.43 15.77 -4.82
N PRO A 303 -19.31 16.65 -3.80
CA PRO A 303 -18.39 17.77 -3.86
C PRO A 303 -16.94 17.30 -3.86
N GLU A 304 -16.10 18.04 -4.56
CA GLU A 304 -14.65 17.91 -4.49
C GLU A 304 -14.16 18.30 -3.09
N ARG A 305 -13.10 17.63 -2.63
CA ARG A 305 -12.52 17.81 -1.31
C ARG A 305 -11.06 18.25 -1.43
N PRO A 306 -10.71 19.47 -0.97
CA PRO A 306 -9.33 19.94 -0.98
C PRO A 306 -8.52 19.34 0.16
N LEU A 307 -7.32 18.86 -0.15
CA LEU A 307 -6.28 18.54 0.84
C LEU A 307 -5.00 19.29 0.47
N SER A 308 -4.48 20.07 1.42
CA SER A 308 -3.33 20.95 1.17
C SER A 308 -2.15 20.65 2.09
N GLY A 309 -0.99 20.48 1.46
CA GLY A 309 0.29 20.29 2.14
C GLY A 309 0.67 18.82 2.32
N LEU A 310 1.99 18.60 2.38
CA LEU A 310 2.60 17.28 2.42
C LEU A 310 2.08 16.46 3.61
N TRP A 311 1.55 15.29 3.31
CA TRP A 311 0.97 14.34 4.26
C TRP A 311 -0.24 14.85 5.02
N ALA A 312 -0.88 15.93 4.56
CA ALA A 312 -2.18 16.34 5.07
C ALA A 312 -3.17 15.20 4.83
N ASN A 313 -3.93 14.85 5.86
CA ASN A 313 -4.84 13.74 5.77
C ASN A 313 -6.16 13.98 6.51
N GLU A 314 -7.20 13.32 6.03
CA GLU A 314 -8.54 13.36 6.61
C GLU A 314 -9.21 11.98 6.55
N TYR A 315 -10.30 11.82 7.32
CA TYR A 315 -11.21 10.70 7.09
C TYR A 315 -12.03 11.00 5.84
N VAL A 316 -12.09 10.06 4.90
CA VAL A 316 -13.05 10.14 3.80
C VAL A 316 -14.45 10.05 4.41
N PRO A 317 -15.39 10.98 4.09
CA PRO A 317 -16.75 10.94 4.60
C PRO A 317 -17.48 9.63 4.25
N ALA A 318 -18.58 9.36 4.93
CA ALA A 318 -19.46 8.26 4.58
C ALA A 318 -20.36 8.68 3.39
N TYR A 319 -20.49 7.79 2.42
CA TYR A 319 -21.32 7.99 1.23
C TYR A 319 -22.22 6.78 1.05
N ARG A 320 -23.39 6.98 0.44
CA ARG A 320 -24.35 5.91 0.15
C ARG A 320 -24.96 6.08 -1.24
N CYS A 321 -25.23 4.94 -1.87
CA CYS A 321 -26.01 4.88 -3.10
C CYS A 321 -27.45 5.37 -2.90
N PRO A 322 -28.08 5.97 -3.93
CA PRO A 322 -29.45 6.47 -3.85
C PRO A 322 -30.45 5.31 -3.74
N ASP A 323 -31.66 5.59 -3.23
CA ASP A 323 -32.65 4.55 -2.91
C ASP A 323 -33.20 3.79 -4.12
N ASP A 324 -33.14 4.39 -5.30
CA ASP A 324 -33.54 3.76 -6.56
C ASP A 324 -32.51 2.75 -7.07
N HIS A 325 -31.23 2.89 -6.67
CA HIS A 325 -30.14 1.98 -6.99
C HIS A 325 -29.31 1.72 -5.72
N PRO A 326 -29.82 0.99 -4.72
CA PRO A 326 -29.29 1.06 -3.36
C PRO A 326 -27.96 0.33 -3.14
N TYR A 327 -27.46 -0.47 -4.08
CA TYR A 327 -26.28 -1.30 -3.85
C TYR A 327 -25.06 -0.81 -4.61
N LEU A 328 -23.87 -0.94 -4.02
CA LEU A 328 -22.62 -0.75 -4.75
C LEU A 328 -22.47 -1.86 -5.80
N LEU A 329 -22.08 -1.47 -7.01
CA LEU A 329 -21.85 -2.37 -8.12
C LEU A 329 -20.59 -3.21 -7.86
N ASN A 330 -20.69 -4.53 -8.04
CA ASN A 330 -19.60 -5.50 -7.89
C ASN A 330 -18.67 -5.48 -9.10
N GLN A 331 -18.03 -4.34 -9.28
CA GLN A 331 -16.99 -4.13 -10.25
C GLN A 331 -15.91 -3.28 -9.60
N ASP A 332 -14.65 -3.64 -9.87
CA ASP A 332 -13.54 -2.84 -9.41
C ASP A 332 -13.47 -1.55 -10.24
N TYR A 333 -13.77 -0.44 -9.57
CA TYR A 333 -13.64 0.92 -10.09
C TYR A 333 -12.54 1.68 -9.34
N SER A 334 -11.71 0.96 -8.56
CA SER A 334 -10.41 1.48 -8.16
C SER A 334 -9.83 2.09 -9.43
N PRO A 335 -9.62 3.41 -9.49
CA PRO A 335 -8.88 3.96 -10.61
C PRO A 335 -7.59 3.15 -10.52
N GLY A 336 -7.19 2.46 -11.60
CA GLY A 336 -6.21 1.37 -11.52
C GLY A 336 -4.88 1.90 -11.01
N PHE A 337 -4.75 2.14 -9.72
CA PHE A 337 -3.89 3.10 -9.05
C PHE A 337 -4.10 2.91 -7.53
N GLY A 338 -3.65 1.79 -6.95
CA GLY A 338 -3.09 1.65 -5.57
C GLY A 338 -3.95 2.10 -4.40
N THR A 339 -5.19 2.48 -4.66
CA THR A 339 -6.16 2.95 -3.69
C THR A 339 -6.92 1.74 -3.19
N VAL A 340 -6.93 1.59 -1.87
CA VAL A 340 -7.68 0.50 -1.25
C VAL A 340 -9.11 0.97 -1.15
N ILE A 341 -9.93 0.76 -2.17
CA ILE A 341 -11.34 1.13 -2.15
C ILE A 341 -12.23 -0.08 -2.46
N PRO A 342 -13.46 -0.12 -1.94
CA PRO A 342 -14.36 -1.22 -2.22
C PRO A 342 -14.90 -1.15 -3.66
N HIS A 343 -15.34 -2.29 -4.18
CA HIS A 343 -16.02 -2.36 -5.47
C HIS A 343 -17.23 -1.41 -5.52
N GLY A 344 -17.43 -0.79 -6.68
CA GLY A 344 -18.49 0.19 -6.90
C GLY A 344 -18.12 1.61 -6.45
N VAL A 345 -16.93 1.84 -5.90
CA VAL A 345 -16.42 3.18 -5.58
C VAL A 345 -15.31 3.55 -6.55
N GLU A 346 -15.35 4.77 -7.05
CA GLU A 346 -14.33 5.39 -7.89
C GLU A 346 -13.83 6.68 -7.22
N ILE A 347 -12.54 6.96 -7.37
CA ILE A 347 -11.95 8.23 -6.99
C ILE A 347 -11.55 8.98 -8.26
N ALA A 348 -12.06 10.20 -8.42
CA ALA A 348 -11.63 11.14 -9.43
C ALA A 348 -10.83 12.27 -8.78
N GLU A 349 -9.75 12.68 -9.42
CA GLU A 349 -8.88 13.77 -8.93
C GLU A 349 -8.75 14.89 -9.96
N ASP A 350 -8.40 16.07 -9.48
CA ASP A 350 -8.25 17.28 -10.31
C ASP A 350 -6.96 17.32 -11.14
N TRP A 351 -6.08 16.32 -10.96
CA TRP A 351 -4.75 16.30 -11.54
C TRP A 351 -4.49 15.06 -12.40
N GLY A 352 -3.68 15.24 -13.44
CA GLY A 352 -3.10 14.13 -14.20
C GLY A 352 -2.10 13.35 -13.32
N ALA A 353 -1.79 12.12 -13.73
CA ALA A 353 -0.93 11.25 -12.93
C ALA A 353 0.48 11.82 -12.73
N PRO A 354 1.12 11.51 -11.59
CA PRO A 354 0.63 10.65 -10.52
C PRO A 354 -0.36 11.35 -9.61
N TRP A 355 -1.34 10.58 -9.12
CA TRP A 355 -2.38 11.04 -8.19
C TRP A 355 -1.72 11.55 -6.92
N PRO A 356 -1.89 12.83 -6.57
CA PRO A 356 -1.31 13.38 -5.36
C PRO A 356 -2.01 12.90 -4.09
N ILE A 357 -3.24 12.37 -4.14
CA ILE A 357 -3.97 11.94 -2.95
C ILE A 357 -4.06 10.41 -2.88
N GLY A 358 -3.41 9.80 -1.89
CA GLY A 358 -3.57 8.38 -1.58
C GLY A 358 -4.84 8.14 -0.77
N ILE A 359 -5.77 7.32 -1.28
CA ILE A 359 -7.04 7.02 -0.62
C ILE A 359 -7.12 5.56 -0.20
N SER A 360 -7.62 5.35 1.02
CA SER A 360 -7.96 4.05 1.59
C SER A 360 -9.35 4.14 2.21
N ILE A 361 -10.26 3.25 1.80
CA ILE A 361 -11.61 3.04 2.31
C ILE A 361 -11.74 1.53 2.52
N THR A 362 -11.64 1.11 3.77
CA THR A 362 -11.58 -0.32 4.15
C THR A 362 -12.91 -0.86 4.64
N ALA A 363 -13.92 0.00 4.81
CA ALA A 363 -15.22 -0.40 5.32
C ALA A 363 -16.37 0.05 4.42
N THR A 364 -17.21 -0.91 4.05
CA THR A 364 -18.53 -0.70 3.47
C THR A 364 -19.61 -0.78 4.56
N VAL A 365 -20.86 -0.53 4.19
CA VAL A 365 -22.02 -0.67 5.08
C VAL A 365 -23.10 -1.51 4.43
N LYS A 366 -23.83 -2.30 5.23
CA LYS A 366 -24.96 -3.15 4.79
C LYS A 366 -26.31 -2.59 5.26
N PRO A 367 -27.40 -2.71 4.47
CA PRO A 367 -28.69 -2.20 4.89
C PRO A 367 -29.13 -2.83 6.22
N PRO A 368 -29.79 -2.08 7.11
CA PRO A 368 -30.35 -2.65 8.34
C PRO A 368 -31.25 -3.84 8.04
N GLY A 369 -31.12 -4.93 8.82
CA GLY A 369 -31.99 -6.11 8.68
C GLY A 369 -31.61 -7.12 7.58
N SER A 370 -30.51 -6.89 6.85
CA SER A 370 -30.04 -7.77 5.75
C SER A 370 -29.47 -9.15 6.18
N GLY A 371 -29.48 -9.50 7.46
CA GLY A 371 -29.02 -10.81 7.94
C GLY A 371 -27.51 -11.04 7.76
N PHE A 372 -27.13 -12.31 7.54
CA PHE A 372 -25.73 -12.76 7.40
C PHE A 372 -25.16 -12.56 6.00
N ILE A 373 -25.99 -12.55 4.96
CA ILE A 373 -25.59 -12.24 3.58
C ILE A 373 -26.23 -10.91 3.23
N GLY A 374 -25.44 -9.84 3.26
CA GLY A 374 -25.89 -8.49 2.97
C GLY A 374 -25.14 -7.91 1.78
N TYR A 375 -25.86 -7.15 0.96
CA TYR A 375 -25.24 -6.34 -0.09
C TYR A 375 -24.76 -5.02 0.51
N THR A 376 -23.64 -4.50 0.02
CA THR A 376 -23.12 -3.21 0.46
C THR A 376 -23.87 -2.07 -0.21
N TYR A 377 -24.24 -1.03 0.53
CA TYR A 377 -24.96 0.14 0.00
C TYR A 377 -24.15 1.43 0.03
N GLY A 378 -22.95 1.39 0.62
CA GLY A 378 -22.10 2.56 0.75
C GLY A 378 -20.84 2.30 1.55
N THR A 379 -20.18 3.39 1.95
CA THR A 379 -18.92 3.41 2.70
C THR A 379 -19.12 3.99 4.09
N ALA A 380 -18.20 3.68 5.00
CA ALA A 380 -18.17 4.26 6.34
C ALA A 380 -16.93 5.12 6.57
N THR A 381 -17.07 6.11 7.43
CA THR A 381 -16.02 7.04 7.84
C THR A 381 -15.53 6.79 9.26
N GLY A 382 -14.41 7.43 9.62
CA GLY A 382 -13.79 7.35 10.93
C GLY A 382 -12.81 6.18 11.07
N PHE A 383 -12.24 6.02 12.26
CA PHE A 383 -11.31 4.92 12.55
C PHE A 383 -12.04 3.56 12.63
N PRO A 384 -11.48 2.46 12.10
CA PRO A 384 -10.28 2.31 11.26
C PRO A 384 -10.61 2.20 9.75
N ARG A 385 -11.54 3.03 9.27
CA ARG A 385 -12.34 2.74 8.06
C ARG A 385 -11.94 3.52 6.83
N SER A 386 -11.31 4.68 6.99
CA SER A 386 -10.89 5.48 5.84
C SER A 386 -9.71 6.42 6.13
N SER A 387 -8.95 6.75 5.09
CA SER A 387 -7.94 7.79 5.09
C SER A 387 -7.76 8.34 3.67
N ALA A 388 -7.67 9.66 3.53
CA ALA A 388 -7.13 10.31 2.35
C ALA A 388 -5.88 11.07 2.76
N THR A 389 -4.78 10.92 2.02
CA THR A 389 -3.45 11.48 2.36
C THR A 389 -2.84 12.17 1.16
N ASN A 390 -2.50 13.45 1.27
CA ASN A 390 -1.81 14.19 0.22
C ASN A 390 -0.30 13.88 0.24
N TRP A 391 0.27 13.40 -0.86
CA TRP A 391 1.68 13.05 -1.00
C TRP A 391 2.55 14.17 -1.56
N THR A 392 1.97 15.33 -1.88
CA THR A 392 2.70 16.48 -2.41
C THR A 392 2.65 17.68 -1.46
N THR A 393 3.51 18.67 -1.69
CA THR A 393 3.45 19.94 -0.94
C THR A 393 2.32 20.86 -1.39
N GLY A 394 1.65 20.54 -2.51
CA GLY A 394 0.61 21.37 -3.13
C GLY A 394 -0.78 21.21 -2.51
N SER A 395 -1.74 21.90 -3.10
CA SER A 395 -3.17 21.69 -2.82
C SER A 395 -3.77 20.90 -3.97
N HIS A 396 -4.42 19.80 -3.64
CA HIS A 396 -5.07 18.91 -4.61
C HIS A 396 -6.46 18.55 -4.14
N HIS A 397 -7.29 18.12 -5.09
CA HIS A 397 -8.67 17.76 -4.81
C HIS A 397 -8.93 16.32 -5.21
N TYR A 398 -9.70 15.63 -4.38
CA TYR A 398 -10.26 14.34 -4.72
C TYR A 398 -11.79 14.41 -4.65
N LYS A 399 -12.43 13.53 -5.40
CA LYS A 399 -13.87 13.42 -5.51
C LYS A 399 -14.25 11.96 -5.55
N VAL A 400 -15.22 11.62 -4.71
CA VAL A 400 -15.78 10.28 -4.65
C VAL A 400 -16.89 10.17 -5.69
N ILE A 401 -16.86 9.10 -6.48
CA ILE A 401 -17.89 8.72 -7.45
C ILE A 401 -18.38 7.33 -7.08
N PHE A 402 -19.70 7.15 -7.06
CA PHE A 402 -20.31 5.86 -6.76
C PHE A 402 -20.91 5.25 -8.02
N HIS A 403 -20.71 3.95 -8.19
CA HIS A 403 -21.36 3.12 -9.19
C HIS A 403 -22.29 2.16 -8.48
N CYS A 404 -23.57 2.32 -8.76
CA CYS A 404 -24.65 1.72 -8.00
C CYS A 404 -25.55 0.86 -8.90
N THR A 405 -26.23 -0.10 -8.30
CA THR A 405 -27.18 -1.00 -8.95
C THR A 405 -28.34 -1.33 -8.03
N ASP A 406 -29.49 -1.64 -8.64
CA ASP A 406 -30.66 -2.23 -7.98
C ASP A 406 -30.66 -3.78 -8.05
N LEU A 407 -29.73 -4.36 -8.80
CA LEU A 407 -29.63 -5.80 -9.02
C LEU A 407 -28.69 -6.46 -8.02
N THR A 408 -29.27 -7.33 -7.18
CA THR A 408 -28.55 -8.09 -6.16
C THR A 408 -27.46 -9.03 -6.71
N ASN A 409 -27.63 -9.56 -7.93
CA ASN A 409 -26.63 -10.42 -8.56
C ASN A 409 -25.41 -9.66 -9.12
N PHE A 410 -25.51 -8.33 -9.20
CA PHE A 410 -24.40 -7.44 -9.55
C PHE A 410 -23.96 -6.60 -8.35
N ALA A 411 -24.53 -6.82 -7.17
CA ALA A 411 -24.21 -6.05 -5.98
C ALA A 411 -23.01 -6.64 -5.23
N THR A 412 -22.16 -5.76 -4.68
CA THR A 412 -21.04 -6.13 -3.82
C THR A 412 -21.57 -6.74 -2.52
N ILE A 413 -20.93 -7.81 -2.06
CA ILE A 413 -21.31 -8.53 -0.83
C ILE A 413 -20.46 -8.02 0.32
N PHE A 414 -21.09 -7.75 1.47
CA PHE A 414 -20.44 -7.26 2.70
C PHE A 414 -19.71 -8.36 3.47
#